data_AF-A0A3C2ALJ0-F1
#
_entry.id   AF-A0A3C2ALJ0-F1
#
_cell.length_a   1.000
_cell.length_b   1.000
_cell.length_c   1.000
_cell.angle_alpha   90.00
_cell.angle_beta   90.00
_cell.angle_gamma   90.00
#
_symmetry.space_group_name_H-M   'P 1'
#
loop_
_entity.id
_entity.type
_entity.pdbx_description
1 polymer ?
#
loop_
_entity_poly.entity_id
_entity_poly.type
_entity_poly.pdbx_seq_one_letter_code
_entity_poly.pdbx_strand_id
1 'polypeptide(L)'
;KTKDWRMNGQQHPNGFHFCITGPQITNPNIVEEFDRDLRAGVEYAKVQKGDPKSAAMYGGAGQEIDPSLYMPMLTAYTDVTQSTYPF
;
A
#
# COMPACT_ATOMS: atom_id res chain seq x y z
N LYS A 1 -2.62 -8.56 4.74
CA LYS A 1 -2.27 -7.56 5.78
C LYS A 1 -1.95 -8.25 7.12
N THR A 2 -1.05 -9.24 7.15
CA THR A 2 -0.74 -9.98 8.39
C THR A 2 0.73 -9.83 8.80
N LYS A 3 1.50 -9.05 8.04
CA LYS A 3 2.95 -8.89 8.16
C LYS A 3 3.37 -7.46 8.50
N ASP A 4 2.39 -6.56 8.62
CA ASP A 4 2.52 -5.17 9.06
C ASP A 4 3.53 -4.24 8.37
N TRP A 5 4.13 -4.67 7.24
CA TRP A 5 4.89 -3.81 6.35
C TRP A 5 4.06 -2.62 5.85
N ARG A 6 4.59 -1.41 6.04
CA ARG A 6 4.01 -0.16 5.54
C ARG A 6 4.89 0.37 4.41
N MET A 7 4.48 0.08 3.18
CA MET A 7 5.18 0.46 1.96
C MET A 7 4.43 1.61 1.29
N ASN A 8 5.15 2.46 0.54
CA ASN A 8 4.52 3.48 -0.27
C ASN A 8 4.13 2.88 -1.62
N GLY A 9 2.84 2.75 -1.91
CA GLY A 9 2.36 2.41 -3.25
C GLY A 9 2.69 3.52 -4.25
N GLN A 10 3.11 3.16 -5.46
CA GLN A 10 3.55 4.07 -6.51
C GLN A 10 2.78 3.78 -7.82
N GLN A 11 2.73 4.77 -8.70
CA GLN A 11 2.04 4.74 -9.99
C GLN A 11 2.98 5.30 -11.08
N HIS A 12 2.74 4.92 -12.34
CA HIS A 12 3.50 5.35 -13.52
C HIS A 12 5.02 5.05 -13.49
N PRO A 13 5.46 3.78 -13.45
CA PRO A 13 4.68 2.55 -13.53
C PRO A 13 4.18 2.05 -12.17
N ASN A 14 3.30 1.05 -12.18
CA ASN A 14 2.81 0.42 -10.95
C ASN A 14 3.98 -0.16 -10.14
N GLY A 15 4.02 0.15 -8.85
CA GLY A 15 5.03 -0.37 -7.96
C GLY A 15 4.78 0.00 -6.51
N PHE A 16 5.74 -0.32 -5.66
CA PHE A 16 5.83 0.21 -4.31
C PHE A 16 7.30 0.36 -3.93
N HIS A 17 7.61 1.28 -3.01
CA HIS A 17 8.96 1.42 -2.49
C HIS A 17 8.96 1.39 -0.96
N PHE A 18 10.17 1.27 -0.41
CA PHE A 18 10.45 1.45 1.00
C PHE A 18 11.71 2.30 1.15
N CYS A 19 11.59 3.43 1.84
CA CYS A 19 12.74 4.26 2.16
C CYS A 19 13.43 3.68 3.40
N ILE A 20 14.70 3.31 3.27
CA ILE A 20 15.48 2.76 4.38
C ILE A 20 15.95 3.90 5.29
N THR A 21 15.61 3.85 6.58
CA THR A 21 15.97 4.88 7.55
C THR A 21 16.50 4.27 8.86
N GLY A 22 16.81 5.10 9.85
CA GLY A 22 17.43 4.70 11.13
C GLY A 22 16.79 3.48 11.79
N PRO A 23 15.47 3.45 12.06
CA PRO A 23 14.80 2.31 12.69
C PRO A 23 15.01 0.97 11.97
N GLN A 24 15.06 0.99 10.64
CA GLN A 24 15.29 -0.22 9.84
C GLN A 24 16.74 -0.68 9.98
N ILE A 25 17.71 0.24 9.90
CA ILE A 25 19.13 -0.07 9.99
C ILE A 25 19.51 -0.59 11.39
N THR A 26 18.79 -0.17 12.43
CA THR A 26 19.01 -0.66 13.80
C THR A 26 18.39 -2.03 14.10
N ASN A 27 17.51 -2.55 13.23
CA ASN A 27 17.01 -3.91 13.36
C ASN A 27 17.96 -4.86 12.61
N PRO A 28 18.72 -5.72 13.31
CA PRO A 28 19.71 -6.59 12.67
C PRO A 28 19.08 -7.67 11.77
N ASN A 29 17.78 -7.93 11.90
CA ASN A 29 17.07 -8.99 11.19
C ASN A 29 16.16 -8.46 10.07
N ILE A 30 16.16 -7.14 9.82
CA ILE A 30 15.18 -6.52 8.92
C ILE A 30 15.26 -7.08 7.49
N VAL A 31 16.46 -7.45 7.05
CA VAL A 31 16.71 -7.97 5.70
C VAL A 31 16.14 -9.37 5.57
N GLU A 32 16.39 -10.24 6.54
CA GLU A 32 15.91 -11.62 6.58
C GLU A 32 14.39 -11.67 6.74
N GLU A 33 13.83 -10.81 7.60
CA GLU A 33 12.38 -10.67 7.77
C GLU A 33 11.71 -10.20 6.48
N PHE A 34 12.29 -9.18 5.83
CA PHE A 34 11.77 -8.65 4.58
C PHE A 34 11.86 -9.66 3.44
N ASP A 35 12.99 -10.35 3.26
CA ASP A 35 13.16 -11.38 2.22
C ASP A 35 12.13 -12.51 2.38
N ARG A 36 12.00 -13.04 3.60
CA ARG A 36 11.02 -14.10 3.91
C ARG A 36 9.59 -13.66 3.58
N ASP A 37 9.19 -12.48 4.06
CA ASP A 37 7.81 -12.02 3.91
C ASP A 37 7.51 -11.53 2.49
N LEU A 38 8.49 -10.97 1.77
CA LEU A 38 8.36 -10.61 0.36
C LEU A 38 8.19 -11.85 -0.51
N ARG A 39 8.99 -12.90 -0.31
CA ARG A 39 8.83 -14.17 -1.04
C ARG A 39 7.44 -14.75 -0.83
N ALA A 40 6.98 -14.81 0.42
CA ALA A 40 5.63 -15.29 0.73
C ALA A 40 4.54 -14.43 0.07
N GLY A 41 4.72 -13.10 0.04
CA GLY A 41 3.82 -12.17 -0.64
C GLY A 41 3.76 -12.38 -2.16
N VAL A 42 4.92 -12.61 -2.80
CA VAL A 42 5.01 -12.89 -4.25
C VAL A 42 4.34 -14.21 -4.59
N GLU A 43 4.60 -15.28 -3.83
CA GLU A 43 3.97 -16.58 -4.08
C GLU A 43 2.45 -16.52 -3.89
N TYR A 44 1.97 -15.81 -2.87
CA TYR A 44 0.54 -15.54 -2.68
C TYR A 44 -0.06 -14.79 -3.88
N ALA A 45 0.61 -13.73 -4.35
CA ALA A 45 0.10 -12.91 -5.46
C ALA A 45 -0.02 -13.69 -6.78
N LYS A 46 0.88 -14.66 -7.04
CA LYS A 46 0.84 -15.49 -8.25
C LYS A 46 -0.40 -16.39 -8.36
N VAL A 47 -0.95 -16.83 -7.22
CA VAL A 47 -2.07 -17.79 -7.18
C VAL A 47 -3.40 -17.16 -6.81
N GLN A 48 -3.38 -15.93 -6.29
CA GLN A 48 -4.58 -15.22 -5.87
C GLN A 48 -5.49 -14.92 -7.07
N LYS A 49 -6.79 -15.14 -6.88
CA LYS A 49 -7.86 -14.79 -7.83
C LYS A 49 -8.84 -13.81 -7.19
N GLY A 50 -9.49 -13.01 -8.03
CA GLY A 50 -10.46 -12.00 -7.58
C GLY A 50 -9.81 -10.74 -6.99
N ASP A 51 -10.62 -9.93 -6.32
CA ASP A 51 -10.24 -8.57 -5.98
C ASP A 51 -9.23 -8.49 -4.82
N PRO A 52 -8.21 -7.62 -4.94
CA PRO A 52 -7.26 -7.43 -3.87
C PRO A 52 -7.88 -6.65 -2.70
N LYS A 53 -7.76 -7.20 -1.47
CA LYS A 53 -8.34 -6.62 -0.25
C LYS A 53 -7.94 -5.18 0.10
N SER A 54 -6.81 -4.70 -0.42
CA SER A 54 -6.31 -3.36 -0.07
C SER A 54 -5.45 -2.67 -1.13
N ALA A 55 -5.23 -3.30 -2.28
CA ALA A 55 -4.44 -2.72 -3.36
C ALA A 55 -5.30 -2.16 -4.50
N ALA A 56 -6.62 -2.41 -4.49
CA ALA A 56 -7.53 -2.01 -5.56
C ALA A 56 -7.51 -0.50 -5.81
N MET A 57 -7.49 0.32 -4.75
CA MET A 57 -7.39 1.77 -4.88
C MET A 57 -6.11 2.23 -5.56
N TYR A 58 -4.97 1.59 -5.28
CA TYR A 58 -3.67 1.94 -5.88
C TYR A 58 -3.57 1.48 -7.34
N GLY A 59 -4.14 0.32 -7.67
CA GLY A 59 -4.23 -0.17 -9.05
C GLY A 59 -5.18 0.66 -9.90
N GLY A 60 -6.37 0.96 -9.38
CA GLY A 60 -7.37 1.77 -10.07
C GLY A 60 -6.93 3.22 -10.29
N ALA A 61 -6.36 3.88 -9.28
CA ALA A 61 -5.86 5.24 -9.43
C ALA A 61 -4.65 5.37 -10.37
N GLY A 62 -3.97 4.28 -10.70
CA GLY A 62 -2.83 4.29 -11.63
C GLY A 62 -3.21 4.35 -13.11
N GLN A 63 -4.41 3.89 -13.50
CA GLN A 63 -4.83 3.78 -14.92
C GLN A 63 -6.35 3.79 -15.17
N GLU A 64 -7.22 3.50 -14.19
CA GLU A 64 -8.62 3.10 -14.43
C GLU A 64 -9.68 4.04 -13.86
N ILE A 65 -9.30 5.04 -13.06
CA ILE A 65 -10.22 6.02 -12.48
C ILE A 65 -10.23 7.29 -13.34
N ASP A 66 -11.42 7.82 -13.63
CA ASP A 66 -11.59 9.13 -14.27
C ASP A 66 -10.79 10.18 -13.48
N PRO A 67 -9.83 10.90 -14.10
CA PRO A 67 -9.02 11.90 -13.43
C PRO A 67 -9.84 12.99 -12.70
N SER A 68 -11.08 13.24 -13.13
CA SER A 68 -12.00 14.17 -12.45
C SER A 68 -12.35 13.74 -11.02
N LEU A 69 -12.19 12.45 -10.68
CA LEU A 69 -12.52 11.88 -9.38
C LEU A 69 -11.39 11.97 -8.35
N TYR A 70 -10.16 12.31 -8.75
CA TYR A 70 -9.03 12.36 -7.82
C TYR A 70 -9.22 13.39 -6.72
N MET A 71 -9.54 14.63 -7.09
CA MET A 71 -9.74 15.71 -6.12
C MET A 71 -10.93 15.45 -5.19
N PRO A 72 -12.13 15.07 -5.68
CA PRO A 72 -13.24 14.69 -4.82
C PRO A 72 -12.90 13.57 -3.83
N MET A 73 -12.20 12.53 -4.29
CA MET A 73 -11.80 11.41 -3.42
C MET A 73 -10.83 11.86 -2.32
N LEU A 74 -9.83 12.68 -2.65
CA LEU A 74 -8.87 13.20 -1.68
C LEU A 74 -9.53 14.15 -0.68
N THR A 75 -10.45 15.00 -1.13
CA THR A 75 -11.24 15.87 -0.24
C THR A 75 -12.06 15.03 0.73
N ALA A 76 -12.82 14.04 0.23
CA ALA A 76 -13.62 13.16 1.08
C ALA A 76 -12.76 12.38 2.09
N TYR A 77 -11.58 11.90 1.68
CA TYR A 77 -10.63 11.26 2.58
C TYR A 77 -10.17 12.23 3.68
N THR A 78 -9.86 13.47 3.31
CA THR A 78 -9.44 14.51 4.26
C THR A 78 -10.56 14.81 5.26
N ASP A 79 -11.80 15.00 4.80
CA ASP A 79 -12.99 15.22 5.65
C ASP A 79 -13.16 14.11 6.69
N VAL A 80 -13.04 12.84 6.27
CA VAL A 80 -13.14 11.70 7.19
C VAL A 80 -12.01 11.71 8.22
N THR A 81 -10.76 11.99 7.81
CA THR A 81 -9.62 12.00 8.74
C THR A 81 -9.62 13.15 9.73
N GLN A 82 -10.34 14.24 9.43
CA GLN A 82 -10.50 15.39 10.32
C GLN A 82 -11.85 15.39 11.05
N SER A 83 -12.70 14.39 10.81
CA SER A 83 -14.00 14.29 11.46
C SER A 83 -13.82 14.11 12.97
N THR A 84 -14.50 14.98 13.73
CA THR A 84 -14.65 14.86 15.19
C THR A 84 -15.95 14.15 15.57
N TYR A 85 -16.72 13.69 14.57
CA TYR A 85 -17.92 12.91 14.80
C TYR A 85 -17.54 11.57 15.42
N PRO A 86 -18.17 11.16 16.53
CA PRO A 86 -17.84 9.89 17.17
C PRO A 86 -18.26 8.74 16.24
N PHE A 87 -17.28 7.99 15.77
CA PHE A 87 -17.42 6.76 14.99
C PHE A 87 -17.55 5.53 15.90
#